data_AF-A0A834VEX2-F1
#
_entry.id   AF-A0A834VEX2-F1
#
_cell.length_a   1.000
_cell.length_b   1.000
_cell.length_c   1.000
_cell.angle_alpha   90.00
_cell.angle_beta   90.00
_cell.angle_gamma   90.00
#
_symmetry.space_group_name_H-M   'P 1'
#
loop_
_entity.id
_entity.type
_entity.pdbx_description
1 polymer ?
#
loop_
_entity_poly.entity_id
_entity_poly.type
_entity_poly.pdbx_seq_one_letter_code
_entity_poly.pdbx_strand_id
1 'polypeptide(L)'
;MSSIIPKISNLSNRVIRVLGCNPGHYTLQGTNTYILGTGKRRLLIDCGEQNVPEYIQNLKKVLEDNLISLQKIILTHWHPDHVGGTKDILNEAAEKDCKVYKFYDAEHDESIKRDDYEFTYLEDNDEVSVEGANLKVFHTPGHSKDHLVIYLQEEKSLFSGDCILGEGTVVFEDLVTYLKSLSRISSIDPKKLYPGHGPVVEDPQAKIAEYVSKRMERENQILEVLNRYQDRYITLTEMVSIIYPNLPKALRFGAQWNVLQHLDKLASESKVLKQDCDDHVATYKLLK
;
A
#
# COMPACT_ATOMS: atom_id res chain seq x y z
N MET A 1 -13.61 -14.29 -9.43
CA MET A 1 -14.41 -13.05 -9.29
C MET A 1 -13.77 -12.24 -8.17
N SER A 2 -13.80 -10.91 -8.24
CA SER A 2 -13.33 -10.05 -7.14
C SER A 2 -14.27 -10.17 -5.93
N SER A 3 -13.75 -9.98 -4.72
CA SER A 3 -14.54 -10.08 -3.49
C SER A 3 -15.59 -8.97 -3.40
N ILE A 4 -16.82 -9.30 -2.97
CA ILE A 4 -17.83 -8.28 -2.63
C ILE A 4 -17.56 -7.79 -1.22
N ILE A 5 -17.30 -6.49 -1.07
CA ILE A 5 -16.99 -5.86 0.21
C ILE A 5 -18.13 -4.89 0.59
N PRO A 6 -18.79 -5.06 1.75
CA PRO A 6 -19.75 -4.08 2.25
C PRO A 6 -19.11 -2.74 2.57
N LYS A 7 -19.74 -1.63 2.15
CA LYS A 7 -19.27 -0.24 2.35
C LYS A 7 -18.93 0.10 3.80
N ILE A 8 -19.63 -0.52 4.75
CA ILE A 8 -19.33 -0.46 6.19
C ILE A 8 -19.22 -1.91 6.68
N SER A 9 -18.18 -2.24 7.45
CA SER A 9 -17.97 -3.58 8.03
C SER A 9 -17.47 -3.48 9.48
N ASN A 10 -18.21 -4.02 10.44
CA ASN A 10 -17.67 -4.27 11.79
C ASN A 10 -16.81 -5.55 11.71
N LEU A 11 -15.48 -5.41 11.82
CA LEU A 11 -14.52 -6.51 11.66
C LEU A 11 -14.09 -7.12 13.00
N SER A 12 -14.17 -6.33 14.08
CA SER A 12 -13.98 -6.79 15.47
C SER A 12 -14.69 -5.82 16.44
N ASN A 13 -14.52 -6.03 17.74
CA ASN A 13 -14.96 -5.08 18.78
C ASN A 13 -14.14 -3.77 18.80
N ARG A 14 -13.05 -3.68 18.02
CA ARG A 14 -12.17 -2.50 17.91
C ARG A 14 -12.11 -1.91 16.51
N VAL A 15 -12.32 -2.73 15.48
CA VAL A 15 -12.05 -2.39 14.08
C VAL A 15 -13.36 -2.28 13.30
N ILE A 16 -13.72 -1.06 12.91
CA ILE A 16 -14.78 -0.80 11.93
C ILE A 16 -14.11 -0.33 10.64
N ARG A 17 -14.40 -0.98 9.52
CA ARG A 17 -13.95 -0.53 8.20
C ARG A 17 -15.05 0.28 7.51
N VAL A 18 -14.65 1.36 6.84
CA VAL A 18 -15.45 2.10 5.86
C VAL A 18 -14.70 2.10 4.52
N LEU A 19 -15.36 1.75 3.41
CA LEU A 19 -14.77 1.86 2.08
C LEU A 19 -14.77 3.32 1.59
N GLY A 20 -13.65 3.77 1.03
CA GLY A 20 -13.47 5.04 0.32
C GLY A 20 -14.35 5.23 -0.92
N CYS A 21 -15.15 4.23 -1.29
CA CYS A 21 -16.13 4.26 -2.39
C CYS A 21 -15.52 4.63 -3.77
N ASN A 22 -14.23 4.35 -3.94
CA ASN A 22 -13.38 4.70 -5.07
C ASN A 22 -12.84 3.45 -5.83
N PRO A 23 -13.70 2.58 -6.39
CA PRO A 23 -13.27 1.34 -7.03
C PRO A 23 -12.50 1.58 -8.34
N GLY A 24 -11.46 0.79 -8.58
CA GLY A 24 -10.50 1.05 -9.66
C GLY A 24 -9.52 -0.09 -9.93
N HIS A 25 -8.60 0.13 -10.87
CA HIS A 25 -7.62 -0.90 -11.27
C HIS A 25 -6.51 -1.15 -10.25
N TYR A 26 -6.23 -0.17 -9.38
CA TYR A 26 -5.26 -0.26 -8.29
C TYR A 26 -6.00 -0.38 -6.94
N THR A 27 -6.99 0.48 -6.71
CA THR A 27 -7.83 0.52 -5.50
C THR A 27 -8.80 -0.66 -5.31
N LEU A 28 -8.94 -1.55 -6.30
CA LEU A 28 -9.86 -2.70 -6.29
C LEU A 28 -11.33 -2.28 -6.03
N GLN A 29 -11.89 -2.62 -4.87
CA GLN A 29 -13.24 -2.21 -4.43
C GLN A 29 -13.31 -0.77 -3.89
N GLY A 30 -12.15 -0.12 -3.71
CA GLY A 30 -11.94 1.15 -3.02
C GLY A 30 -10.97 0.99 -1.84
N THR A 31 -10.49 2.11 -1.30
CA THR A 31 -9.61 2.14 -0.11
C THR A 31 -10.37 1.62 1.11
N ASN A 32 -9.80 0.65 1.83
CA ASN A 32 -10.28 0.23 3.13
C ASN A 32 -9.78 1.24 4.19
N THR A 33 -10.63 2.15 4.68
CA THR A 33 -10.27 3.02 5.82
C THR A 33 -10.78 2.39 7.12
N TYR A 34 -10.04 2.55 8.23
CA TYR A 34 -10.28 1.78 9.46
C TYR A 34 -10.40 2.65 10.71
N ILE A 35 -11.58 2.64 11.35
CA ILE A 35 -11.85 3.31 12.63
C ILE A 35 -11.52 2.37 13.79
N LEU A 36 -10.66 2.81 14.70
CA LEU A 36 -10.01 2.01 15.74
C LEU A 36 -10.28 2.51 17.17
N GLY A 37 -10.45 1.57 18.09
CA GLY A 37 -10.61 1.76 19.53
C GLY A 37 -11.90 1.16 20.08
N THR A 38 -12.10 1.25 21.40
CA THR A 38 -13.38 0.91 22.07
C THR A 38 -14.11 2.13 22.59
N GLY A 39 -13.39 3.21 22.92
CA GLY A 39 -13.95 4.42 23.52
C GLY A 39 -14.75 5.32 22.59
N LYS A 40 -15.06 6.54 23.06
CA LYS A 40 -15.78 7.55 22.25
C LYS A 40 -14.88 8.24 21.22
N ARG A 41 -13.67 8.67 21.62
CA ARG A 41 -12.70 9.31 20.73
C ARG A 41 -11.84 8.23 20.06
N ARG A 42 -12.09 7.96 18.78
CA ARG A 42 -11.45 6.92 17.96
C ARG A 42 -10.29 7.48 17.12
N LEU A 43 -9.53 6.58 16.52
CA LEU A 43 -8.52 6.85 15.50
C LEU A 43 -9.00 6.36 14.13
N LEU A 44 -8.65 7.02 13.04
CA LEU A 44 -8.84 6.54 11.66
C LEU A 44 -7.48 6.15 11.04
N ILE A 45 -7.42 5.06 10.29
CA ILE A 45 -6.32 4.76 9.36
C ILE A 45 -6.82 4.98 7.93
N ASP A 46 -6.04 5.78 7.20
CA ASP A 46 -6.26 6.25 5.82
C ASP A 46 -7.59 6.99 5.57
N CYS A 47 -7.60 7.80 4.50
CA CYS A 47 -8.64 8.81 4.25
C CYS A 47 -9.37 8.66 2.91
N GLY A 48 -8.99 7.70 2.05
CA GLY A 48 -9.57 7.58 0.71
C GLY A 48 -9.13 8.69 -0.26
N GLU A 49 -9.72 8.69 -1.45
CA GLU A 49 -9.54 9.76 -2.45
C GLU A 49 -10.22 11.08 -2.03
N GLN A 50 -9.70 12.19 -2.53
CA GLN A 50 -10.28 13.52 -2.34
C GLN A 50 -11.60 13.67 -3.12
N ASN A 51 -12.57 14.40 -2.57
CA ASN A 51 -13.86 14.73 -3.19
C ASN A 51 -14.73 13.49 -3.49
N VAL A 52 -14.84 12.53 -2.56
CA VAL A 52 -15.77 11.39 -2.65
C VAL A 52 -16.92 11.53 -1.63
N PRO A 53 -18.04 12.20 -1.96
CA PRO A 53 -19.11 12.49 -0.99
C PRO A 53 -19.76 11.25 -0.39
N GLU A 54 -19.84 10.14 -1.14
CA GLU A 54 -20.41 8.89 -0.62
C GLU A 54 -19.53 8.30 0.50
N TYR A 55 -18.21 8.44 0.44
CA TYR A 55 -17.34 8.02 1.52
C TYR A 55 -17.57 8.87 2.78
N ILE A 56 -17.57 10.20 2.64
CA ILE A 56 -17.81 11.12 3.76
C ILE A 56 -19.19 10.90 4.41
N GLN A 57 -20.22 10.62 3.61
CA GLN A 57 -21.55 10.24 4.11
C GLN A 57 -21.54 8.90 4.89
N ASN A 58 -20.86 7.86 4.37
CA ASN A 58 -20.73 6.58 5.07
C ASN A 58 -19.91 6.71 6.36
N LEU A 59 -18.83 7.50 6.35
CA LEU A 59 -18.00 7.77 7.51
C LEU A 59 -18.80 8.49 8.61
N LYS A 60 -19.44 9.62 8.29
CA LYS A 60 -20.26 10.40 9.23
C LYS A 60 -21.38 9.55 9.82
N LYS A 61 -22.05 8.74 8.99
CA LYS A 61 -23.04 7.78 9.48
C LYS A 61 -22.47 6.80 10.51
N VAL A 62 -21.28 6.23 10.28
CA VAL A 62 -20.66 5.33 11.28
C VAL A 62 -20.33 6.06 12.57
N LEU A 63 -19.88 7.31 12.50
CA LEU A 63 -19.60 8.14 13.68
C LEU A 63 -20.88 8.43 14.48
N GLU A 64 -21.95 8.83 13.80
CA GLU A 64 -23.26 9.12 14.37
C GLU A 64 -23.94 7.86 14.97
N ASP A 65 -24.07 6.78 14.19
CA ASP A 65 -24.73 5.52 14.61
C ASP A 65 -24.05 4.88 15.84
N ASN A 66 -22.74 5.11 16.06
CA ASN A 66 -21.97 4.54 17.17
C ASN A 66 -21.67 5.55 18.31
N LEU A 67 -22.08 6.82 18.18
CA LEU A 67 -21.80 7.90 19.14
C LEU A 67 -20.30 8.11 19.43
N ILE A 68 -19.49 8.08 18.36
CA ILE A 68 -18.02 8.20 18.37
C ILE A 68 -17.55 9.41 17.55
N SER A 69 -16.31 9.84 17.79
CA SER A 69 -15.65 10.97 17.12
C SER A 69 -14.22 10.60 16.71
N LEU A 70 -13.61 11.32 15.77
CA LEU A 70 -12.22 11.09 15.34
C LEU A 70 -11.28 12.13 15.97
N GLN A 71 -10.36 11.66 16.82
CA GLN A 71 -9.31 12.48 17.45
C GLN A 71 -7.93 12.36 16.78
N LYS A 72 -7.74 11.35 15.94
CA LYS A 72 -6.48 11.03 15.27
C LYS A 72 -6.73 10.39 13.91
N ILE A 73 -5.88 10.70 12.94
CA ILE A 73 -5.76 10.05 11.63
C ILE A 73 -4.31 9.56 11.51
N ILE A 74 -4.08 8.31 11.12
CA ILE A 74 -2.76 7.85 10.64
C ILE A 74 -2.87 7.55 9.14
N LEU A 75 -1.99 8.15 8.35
CA LEU A 75 -1.83 7.88 6.93
C LEU A 75 -0.72 6.83 6.75
N THR A 76 -0.99 5.77 6.00
CA THR A 76 -0.01 4.69 5.74
C THR A 76 1.11 5.16 4.81
N HIS A 77 0.79 5.96 3.79
CA HIS A 77 1.74 6.48 2.81
C HIS A 77 1.14 7.64 1.99
N TRP A 78 1.94 8.27 1.12
CA TRP A 78 1.59 9.50 0.41
C TRP A 78 0.52 9.41 -0.69
N HIS A 79 0.16 8.21 -1.18
CA HIS A 79 -0.65 8.08 -2.40
C HIS A 79 -2.04 8.75 -2.29
N PRO A 80 -2.57 9.34 -3.39
CA PRO A 80 -3.77 10.19 -3.36
C PRO A 80 -5.04 9.52 -2.84
N ASP A 81 -5.14 8.21 -2.97
CA ASP A 81 -6.24 7.35 -2.52
C ASP A 81 -6.11 6.87 -1.07
N HIS A 82 -5.01 7.21 -0.40
CA HIS A 82 -4.82 7.06 1.05
C HIS A 82 -4.84 8.42 1.77
N VAL A 83 -4.28 9.48 1.17
CA VAL A 83 -4.21 10.81 1.80
C VAL A 83 -5.29 11.80 1.35
N GLY A 84 -5.91 11.62 0.17
CA GLY A 84 -6.67 12.66 -0.51
C GLY A 84 -7.85 13.19 0.30
N GLY A 85 -8.66 12.31 0.88
CA GLY A 85 -9.82 12.68 1.68
C GLY A 85 -9.50 13.34 3.02
N THR A 86 -8.23 13.50 3.42
CA THR A 86 -7.84 14.03 4.75
C THR A 86 -8.47 15.40 5.03
N LYS A 87 -8.42 16.32 4.04
CA LYS A 87 -9.03 17.66 4.17
C LYS A 87 -10.55 17.59 4.28
N ASP A 88 -11.18 16.66 3.56
CA ASP A 88 -12.63 16.50 3.55
C ASP A 88 -13.11 15.96 4.92
N ILE A 89 -12.42 14.96 5.46
CA ILE A 89 -12.67 14.38 6.80
C ILE A 89 -12.47 15.42 7.92
N LEU A 90 -11.38 16.20 7.87
CA LEU A 90 -11.10 17.24 8.87
C LEU A 90 -12.16 18.35 8.88
N ASN A 91 -12.72 18.70 7.72
CA ASN A 91 -13.78 19.70 7.61
C ASN A 91 -15.17 19.17 8.00
N GLU A 92 -15.47 17.90 7.71
CA GLU A 92 -16.84 17.39 7.76
C GLU A 92 -17.14 16.35 8.85
N ALA A 93 -16.14 15.68 9.42
CA ALA A 93 -16.33 14.47 10.23
C ALA A 93 -15.45 14.36 11.49
N ALA A 94 -14.26 14.99 11.50
CA ALA A 94 -13.32 14.89 12.63
C ALA A 94 -13.54 15.96 13.72
N GLU A 95 -12.85 15.79 14.85
CA GLU A 95 -12.75 16.81 15.90
C GLU A 95 -11.79 17.93 15.48
N LYS A 96 -12.01 19.16 16.00
CA LYS A 96 -11.20 20.34 15.65
C LYS A 96 -9.73 20.25 16.08
N ASP A 97 -9.42 19.39 17.04
CA ASP A 97 -8.06 19.07 17.51
C ASP A 97 -7.52 17.75 16.94
N CYS A 98 -8.18 17.18 15.91
CA CYS A 98 -7.80 15.91 15.32
C CYS A 98 -6.41 15.98 14.67
N LYS A 99 -5.48 15.16 15.16
CA LYS A 99 -4.09 15.11 14.66
C LYS A 99 -3.95 14.16 13.48
N VAL A 100 -3.32 14.62 12.41
CA VAL A 100 -2.91 13.78 11.28
C VAL A 100 -1.47 13.33 11.49
N TYR A 101 -1.24 12.03 11.41
CA TYR A 101 0.06 11.39 11.55
C TYR A 101 0.48 10.70 10.26
N LYS A 102 1.78 10.72 9.93
CA LYS A 102 2.37 10.13 8.72
C LYS A 102 3.87 9.90 8.95
N PHE A 103 4.53 9.04 8.18
CA PHE A 103 6.01 9.09 8.07
C PHE A 103 6.43 10.23 7.13
N TYR A 104 7.60 10.83 7.35
CA TYR A 104 8.05 11.97 6.54
C TYR A 104 8.53 11.54 5.15
N ASP A 105 8.07 12.25 4.11
CA ASP A 105 8.59 12.18 2.74
C ASP A 105 8.88 13.58 2.20
N ALA A 106 10.16 13.93 2.06
CA ALA A 106 10.56 15.24 1.55
C ALA A 106 10.09 15.51 0.11
N GLU A 107 9.92 14.48 -0.72
CA GLU A 107 9.54 14.64 -2.13
C GLU A 107 8.03 14.85 -2.28
N HIS A 108 7.25 14.08 -1.53
CA HIS A 108 5.79 14.08 -1.65
C HIS A 108 5.11 15.05 -0.67
N ASP A 109 5.62 15.22 0.55
CA ASP A 109 4.98 16.07 1.56
C ASP A 109 5.08 17.57 1.24
N GLU A 110 6.00 18.01 0.37
CA GLU A 110 5.99 19.39 -0.14
C GLU A 110 4.93 19.61 -1.25
N SER A 111 4.47 18.55 -1.91
CA SER A 111 3.44 18.62 -2.96
C SER A 111 1.99 18.62 -2.41
N ILE A 112 1.78 18.06 -1.22
CA ILE A 112 0.47 17.95 -0.58
C ILE A 112 0.06 19.32 -0.02
N LYS A 113 -1.00 19.91 -0.57
CA LYS A 113 -1.57 21.16 -0.07
C LYS A 113 -2.28 20.94 1.28
N ARG A 114 -1.65 21.44 2.36
CA ARG A 114 -2.16 21.36 3.73
C ARG A 114 -2.47 22.73 4.34
N ASP A 115 -3.07 23.64 3.58
CA ASP A 115 -3.28 25.04 3.99
C ASP A 115 -4.01 25.22 5.35
N ASP A 116 -4.73 24.18 5.81
CA ASP A 116 -5.55 24.17 7.03
C ASP A 116 -5.11 23.14 8.09
N TYR A 117 -4.01 22.38 7.89
CA TYR A 117 -3.57 21.35 8.87
C TYR A 117 -2.06 21.01 8.77
N GLU A 118 -1.52 20.34 9.78
CA GLU A 118 -0.11 19.90 9.81
C GLU A 118 0.01 18.39 10.03
N PHE A 119 1.09 17.79 9.51
CA PHE A 119 1.46 16.40 9.81
C PHE A 119 2.29 16.34 11.11
N THR A 120 1.84 15.51 12.06
CA THR A 120 2.68 15.03 13.16
C THR A 120 3.47 13.83 12.66
N TYR A 121 4.74 14.02 12.31
CA TYR A 121 5.55 12.92 11.78
C TYR A 121 5.79 11.83 12.84
N LEU A 122 5.77 10.58 12.38
CA LEU A 122 6.07 9.37 13.16
C LEU A 122 7.44 8.80 12.75
N GLU A 123 8.16 8.24 13.71
CA GLU A 123 9.38 7.46 13.48
C GLU A 123 9.12 5.95 13.50
N ASP A 124 10.13 5.15 13.15
CA ASP A 124 10.03 3.70 13.18
C ASP A 124 9.93 3.18 14.62
N ASN A 125 8.96 2.29 14.89
CA ASN A 125 8.62 1.74 16.22
C ASN A 125 7.85 2.68 17.17
N ASP A 126 7.39 3.85 16.72
CA ASP A 126 6.53 4.74 17.50
C ASP A 126 5.21 4.06 17.94
N GLU A 127 4.61 4.56 19.02
CA GLU A 127 3.36 4.04 19.57
C GLU A 127 2.26 5.12 19.67
N VAL A 128 1.08 4.82 19.10
CA VAL A 128 -0.06 5.74 19.00
C VAL A 128 -1.31 5.07 19.57
N SER A 129 -1.69 5.45 20.80
CA SER A 129 -2.84 4.86 21.48
C SER A 129 -4.11 5.71 21.37
N VAL A 130 -5.26 5.04 21.40
CA VAL A 130 -6.58 5.57 21.79
C VAL A 130 -7.24 4.62 22.79
N GLU A 131 -8.38 4.99 23.37
CA GLU A 131 -9.05 4.13 24.36
C GLU A 131 -9.36 2.74 23.77
N GLY A 132 -8.72 1.70 24.32
CA GLY A 132 -8.92 0.31 23.94
C GLY A 132 -8.17 -0.18 22.70
N ALA A 133 -7.32 0.65 22.07
CA ALA A 133 -6.42 0.24 20.99
C ALA A 133 -5.05 0.90 21.12
N ASN A 134 -4.01 0.08 21.30
CA ASN A 134 -2.63 0.52 21.28
C ASN A 134 -1.97 0.06 19.97
N LEU A 135 -1.46 1.02 19.21
CA LEU A 135 -0.91 0.80 17.87
C LEU A 135 0.59 1.04 17.91
N LYS A 136 1.38 0.10 17.37
CA LYS A 136 2.80 0.32 17.09
C LYS A 136 3.03 0.44 15.59
N VAL A 137 3.71 1.48 15.14
CA VAL A 137 3.99 1.68 13.71
C VAL A 137 5.35 1.12 13.33
N PHE A 138 5.47 0.62 12.11
CA PHE A 138 6.72 0.13 11.56
C PHE A 138 6.92 0.67 10.14
N HIS A 139 8.07 1.29 9.91
CA HIS A 139 8.51 1.71 8.59
C HIS A 139 8.76 0.47 7.73
N THR A 140 8.06 0.41 6.59
CA THR A 140 8.02 -0.72 5.67
C THR A 140 8.13 -0.23 4.22
N PRO A 141 9.20 0.53 3.90
CA PRO A 141 9.37 1.15 2.59
C PRO A 141 9.48 0.13 1.47
N GLY A 142 9.36 0.63 0.24
CA GLY A 142 9.52 -0.13 -0.98
C GLY A 142 8.25 -0.18 -1.82
N HIS A 143 7.05 -0.17 -1.20
CA HIS A 143 5.85 0.24 -1.93
C HIS A 143 5.98 1.71 -2.33
N SER A 144 6.09 2.58 -1.31
CA SER A 144 6.60 3.95 -1.37
C SER A 144 7.78 4.12 -0.38
N LYS A 145 8.44 5.28 -0.39
CA LYS A 145 9.50 5.64 0.59
C LYS A 145 9.01 5.76 2.03
N ASP A 146 7.77 6.17 2.22
CA ASP A 146 7.19 6.55 3.51
C ASP A 146 6.27 5.48 4.12
N HIS A 147 6.11 4.33 3.45
CA HIS A 147 5.09 3.36 3.82
C HIS A 147 5.21 2.85 5.27
N LEU A 148 4.12 2.98 6.02
CA LEU A 148 3.92 2.43 7.37
C LEU A 148 2.98 1.23 7.33
N VAL A 149 3.31 0.19 8.11
CA VAL A 149 2.33 -0.76 8.62
C VAL A 149 2.07 -0.49 10.10
N ILE A 150 0.84 -0.73 10.55
CA ILE A 150 0.36 -0.30 11.87
C ILE A 150 -0.16 -1.54 12.61
N TYR A 151 0.44 -1.88 13.74
CA TYR A 151 0.18 -3.12 14.47
C TYR A 151 -0.69 -2.89 15.71
N LEU A 152 -1.90 -3.46 15.71
CA LEU A 152 -2.85 -3.43 16.82
C LEU A 152 -2.51 -4.51 17.84
N GLN A 153 -1.94 -4.09 18.97
CA GLN A 153 -1.35 -4.98 19.96
C GLN A 153 -2.38 -5.91 20.63
N GLU A 154 -3.61 -5.43 20.86
CA GLU A 154 -4.67 -6.22 21.52
C GLU A 154 -5.17 -7.42 20.71
N GLU A 155 -5.15 -7.32 19.37
CA GLU A 155 -5.66 -8.36 18.48
C GLU A 155 -4.54 -9.16 17.79
N LYS A 156 -3.30 -8.63 17.85
CA LYS A 156 -2.16 -9.04 17.02
C LYS A 156 -2.44 -8.94 15.51
N SER A 157 -3.22 -7.92 15.13
CA SER A 157 -3.60 -7.64 13.75
C SER A 157 -2.73 -6.52 13.19
N LEU A 158 -2.41 -6.57 11.88
CA LEU A 158 -1.60 -5.56 11.21
C LEU A 158 -2.41 -4.88 10.10
N PHE A 159 -2.50 -3.55 10.14
CA PHE A 159 -2.93 -2.77 8.99
C PHE A 159 -1.76 -2.68 8.02
N SER A 160 -1.87 -3.37 6.88
CA SER A 160 -0.74 -3.60 5.98
C SER A 160 -0.57 -2.56 4.88
N GLY A 161 -1.49 -1.58 4.81
CA GLY A 161 -1.54 -0.58 3.73
C GLY A 161 -1.43 -1.25 2.36
N ASP A 162 -0.64 -0.66 1.49
CA ASP A 162 -0.30 -1.19 0.17
C ASP A 162 1.08 -1.88 0.14
N CYS A 163 1.59 -2.28 1.30
CA CYS A 163 2.63 -3.31 1.36
C CYS A 163 2.06 -4.70 1.01
N ILE A 164 0.84 -5.02 1.47
CA ILE A 164 0.16 -6.30 1.19
C ILE A 164 -1.35 -6.08 1.04
N LEU A 165 -1.91 -6.44 -0.13
CA LEU A 165 -3.35 -6.43 -0.43
C LEU A 165 -4.03 -7.77 -0.16
N GLY A 166 -5.34 -7.72 0.10
CA GLY A 166 -6.18 -8.89 0.30
C GLY A 166 -6.29 -9.81 -0.92
N GLU A 167 -6.41 -9.21 -2.12
CA GLU A 167 -6.43 -9.90 -3.41
C GLU A 167 -5.49 -9.22 -4.41
N GLY A 168 -5.05 -9.95 -5.45
CA GLY A 168 -4.17 -9.41 -6.50
C GLY A 168 -2.67 -9.36 -6.16
N THR A 169 -2.04 -8.20 -6.38
CA THR A 169 -0.63 -7.88 -6.09
C THR A 169 -0.44 -6.36 -6.14
N VAL A 170 0.47 -5.84 -5.31
CA VAL A 170 0.90 -4.43 -5.32
C VAL A 170 1.88 -4.12 -6.47
N VAL A 171 2.01 -2.83 -6.78
CA VAL A 171 3.18 -2.20 -7.42
C VAL A 171 4.15 -1.71 -6.32
N PHE A 172 5.39 -1.36 -6.66
CA PHE A 172 6.41 -0.93 -5.69
C PHE A 172 7.48 -0.03 -6.33
N GLU A 173 7.91 1.02 -5.61
CA GLU A 173 9.04 1.89 -5.95
C GLU A 173 10.39 1.14 -5.94
N ASP A 174 10.64 0.24 -4.98
CA ASP A 174 11.88 -0.56 -4.93
C ASP A 174 11.66 -2.01 -4.47
N LEU A 175 12.09 -2.97 -5.30
CA LEU A 175 11.91 -4.41 -5.06
C LEU A 175 12.71 -4.92 -3.86
N VAL A 176 13.96 -4.48 -3.73
CA VAL A 176 14.89 -5.04 -2.73
C VAL A 176 14.48 -4.62 -1.32
N THR A 177 14.04 -3.36 -1.18
CA THR A 177 13.50 -2.80 0.06
C THR A 177 12.11 -3.35 0.35
N TYR A 178 11.25 -3.48 -0.66
CA TYR A 178 9.94 -4.13 -0.53
C TYR A 178 10.04 -5.58 0.00
N LEU A 179 10.99 -6.38 -0.50
CA LEU A 179 11.24 -7.74 -0.01
C LEU A 179 11.76 -7.76 1.45
N LYS A 180 12.56 -6.77 1.88
CA LYS A 180 12.95 -6.60 3.29
C LYS A 180 11.73 -6.26 4.16
N SER A 181 10.83 -5.40 3.68
CA SER A 181 9.59 -5.04 4.37
C SER A 181 8.64 -6.23 4.53
N LEU A 182 8.48 -7.08 3.50
CA LEU A 182 7.75 -8.35 3.64
C LEU A 182 8.39 -9.30 4.68
N SER A 183 9.72 -9.40 4.71
CA SER A 183 10.45 -10.19 5.72
C SER A 183 10.23 -9.63 7.14
N ARG A 184 10.24 -8.30 7.29
CA ARG A 184 9.92 -7.61 8.56
C ARG A 184 8.49 -7.91 9.01
N ILE A 185 7.52 -7.86 8.10
CA ILE A 185 6.11 -8.15 8.38
C ILE A 185 5.91 -9.62 8.80
N SER A 186 6.58 -10.57 8.14
CA SER A 186 6.57 -11.98 8.56
C SER A 186 7.16 -12.17 9.95
N SER A 187 8.22 -11.42 10.28
CA SER A 187 8.88 -11.44 11.59
C SER A 187 8.09 -10.78 12.74
N ILE A 188 7.07 -9.97 12.44
CA ILE A 188 6.12 -9.42 13.43
C ILE A 188 5.11 -10.49 13.87
N ASP A 189 4.95 -11.57 13.09
CA ASP A 189 3.96 -12.65 13.25
C ASP A 189 2.53 -12.16 13.55
N PRO A 190 1.95 -11.31 12.67
CA PRO A 190 0.56 -10.90 12.81
C PRO A 190 -0.39 -12.08 12.57
N LYS A 191 -1.48 -12.12 13.32
CA LYS A 191 -2.56 -13.12 13.17
C LYS A 191 -3.54 -12.81 12.04
N LYS A 192 -3.56 -11.56 11.57
CA LYS A 192 -4.52 -11.04 10.59
C LYS A 192 -3.95 -9.82 9.90
N LEU A 193 -4.20 -9.66 8.59
CA LEU A 193 -3.95 -8.38 7.90
C LEU A 193 -5.26 -7.67 7.56
N TYR A 194 -5.23 -6.36 7.77
CA TYR A 194 -6.25 -5.39 7.35
C TYR A 194 -5.62 -4.52 6.24
N PRO A 195 -5.76 -4.90 4.96
CA PRO A 195 -5.01 -4.29 3.86
C PRO A 195 -5.58 -2.96 3.38
N GLY A 196 -4.78 -2.14 2.68
CA GLY A 196 -5.23 -0.93 2.00
C GLY A 196 -6.39 -1.20 1.02
N HIS A 197 -6.28 -2.28 0.24
CA HIS A 197 -7.35 -2.75 -0.66
C HIS A 197 -7.64 -4.26 -0.53
N GLY A 198 -8.88 -4.64 -0.86
CA GLY A 198 -9.32 -6.04 -0.88
C GLY A 198 -9.85 -6.59 0.45
N PRO A 199 -10.12 -7.91 0.51
CA PRO A 199 -10.66 -8.57 1.71
C PRO A 199 -9.63 -8.68 2.85
N VAL A 200 -10.11 -8.95 4.06
CA VAL A 200 -9.27 -9.26 5.23
C VAL A 200 -8.46 -10.53 4.97
N VAL A 201 -7.19 -10.56 5.40
CA VAL A 201 -6.32 -11.72 5.28
C VAL A 201 -6.28 -12.49 6.60
N GLU A 202 -6.88 -13.67 6.62
CA GLU A 202 -6.95 -14.56 7.80
C GLU A 202 -5.69 -15.43 7.98
N ASP A 203 -4.85 -15.59 6.94
CA ASP A 203 -3.53 -16.25 7.01
C ASP A 203 -2.45 -15.32 6.44
N PRO A 204 -1.81 -14.50 7.29
CA PRO A 204 -0.78 -13.57 6.87
C PRO A 204 0.49 -14.24 6.37
N GLN A 205 0.94 -15.34 6.99
CA GLN A 205 2.20 -15.99 6.63
C GLN A 205 2.09 -16.66 5.25
N ALA A 206 0.96 -17.32 4.94
CA ALA A 206 0.70 -17.83 3.60
C ALA A 206 0.58 -16.69 2.56
N LYS A 207 -0.03 -15.55 2.91
CA LYS A 207 -0.13 -14.37 2.03
C LYS A 207 1.25 -13.77 1.73
N ILE A 208 2.14 -13.66 2.72
CA ILE A 208 3.51 -13.16 2.52
C ILE A 208 4.30 -14.14 1.65
N ALA A 209 4.19 -15.45 1.88
CA ALA A 209 4.82 -16.46 1.05
C ALA A 209 4.32 -16.44 -0.41
N GLU A 210 3.01 -16.29 -0.63
CA GLU A 210 2.39 -16.08 -1.95
C GLU A 210 3.00 -14.85 -2.66
N TYR A 211 3.18 -13.75 -1.94
CA TYR A 211 3.77 -12.53 -2.47
C TYR A 211 5.25 -12.70 -2.83
N VAL A 212 6.06 -13.33 -1.98
CA VAL A 212 7.48 -13.61 -2.27
C VAL A 212 7.61 -14.56 -3.47
N SER A 213 6.79 -15.62 -3.54
CA SER A 213 6.75 -16.55 -4.68
C SER A 213 6.49 -15.81 -5.99
N LYS A 214 5.46 -14.94 -6.05
CA LYS A 214 5.15 -14.12 -7.23
C LYS A 214 6.31 -13.21 -7.68
N ARG A 215 7.20 -12.77 -6.77
CA ARG A 215 8.42 -12.02 -7.15
C ARG A 215 9.48 -12.95 -7.73
N MET A 216 9.73 -14.11 -7.11
CA MET A 216 10.66 -15.11 -7.64
C MET A 216 10.23 -15.65 -9.01
N GLU A 217 8.93 -15.93 -9.20
CA GLU A 217 8.33 -16.34 -10.47
C GLU A 217 8.56 -15.28 -11.57
N ARG A 218 8.38 -13.99 -11.25
CA ARG A 218 8.62 -12.89 -12.21
C ARG A 218 10.10 -12.76 -12.56
N GLU A 219 10.98 -12.87 -11.58
CA GLU A 219 12.44 -12.82 -11.79
C GLU A 219 12.90 -13.98 -12.68
N ASN A 220 12.40 -15.20 -12.44
CA ASN A 220 12.68 -16.36 -13.27
C ASN A 220 12.18 -16.16 -14.72
N GLN A 221 10.99 -15.62 -14.93
CA GLN A 221 10.48 -15.32 -16.28
C GLN A 221 11.32 -14.27 -17.02
N ILE A 222 11.85 -13.27 -16.32
CA ILE A 222 12.78 -12.28 -16.88
C ILE A 222 14.09 -12.95 -17.30
N LEU A 223 14.65 -13.82 -16.45
CA LEU A 223 15.85 -14.61 -16.76
C LEU A 223 15.63 -15.59 -17.92
N GLU A 224 14.47 -16.25 -18.01
CA GLU A 224 14.09 -17.10 -19.15
C GLU A 224 14.04 -16.33 -20.46
N VAL A 225 13.47 -15.12 -20.47
CA VAL A 225 13.43 -14.26 -21.66
C VAL A 225 14.85 -13.81 -22.04
N LEU A 226 15.65 -13.35 -21.08
CA LEU A 226 17.03 -12.93 -21.33
C LEU A 226 17.92 -14.08 -21.84
N ASN A 227 17.74 -15.30 -21.32
CA ASN A 227 18.43 -16.51 -21.81
C ASN A 227 17.98 -16.89 -23.23
N ARG A 228 16.68 -16.75 -23.56
CA ARG A 228 16.12 -17.00 -24.90
C ARG A 228 16.66 -16.05 -25.96
N TYR A 229 17.03 -14.83 -25.59
CA TYR A 229 17.58 -13.81 -26.48
C TYR A 229 19.08 -13.53 -26.24
N GLN A 230 19.82 -14.46 -25.63
CA GLN A 230 21.20 -14.26 -25.15
C GLN A 230 22.22 -13.74 -26.19
N ASP A 231 21.96 -13.90 -27.49
CA ASP A 231 22.85 -13.42 -28.54
C ASP A 231 22.74 -11.90 -28.76
N ARG A 232 21.61 -11.27 -28.41
CA ARG A 232 21.36 -9.83 -28.55
C ARG A 232 21.02 -9.14 -27.22
N TYR A 233 20.75 -7.84 -27.30
CA TYR A 233 20.05 -7.10 -26.26
C TYR A 233 18.53 -7.07 -26.54
N ILE A 234 17.73 -6.90 -25.49
CA ILE A 234 16.27 -6.75 -25.56
C ILE A 234 15.80 -5.51 -24.79
N THR A 235 14.80 -4.80 -25.33
CA THR A 235 14.19 -3.63 -24.68
C THR A 235 13.22 -4.05 -23.57
N LEU A 236 12.97 -3.14 -22.61
CA LEU A 236 11.92 -3.31 -21.59
C LEU A 236 10.54 -3.57 -22.22
N THR A 237 10.20 -2.88 -23.31
CA THR A 237 8.89 -2.97 -23.97
C THR A 237 8.69 -4.30 -24.70
N GLU A 238 9.73 -4.85 -25.35
CA GLU A 238 9.69 -6.22 -25.87
C GLU A 238 9.50 -7.23 -24.74
N MET A 239 10.31 -7.13 -23.67
CA MET A 239 10.29 -8.07 -22.55
C MET A 239 8.91 -8.10 -21.86
N VAL A 240 8.33 -6.94 -21.58
CA VAL A 240 6.96 -6.82 -21.03
C VAL A 240 5.93 -7.41 -22.00
N SER A 241 6.08 -7.22 -23.32
CA SER A 241 5.16 -7.79 -24.31
C SER A 241 5.22 -9.33 -24.38
N ILE A 242 6.39 -9.92 -24.10
CA ILE A 242 6.59 -11.38 -24.04
C ILE A 242 6.06 -11.97 -22.72
N ILE A 243 6.30 -11.29 -21.59
CA ILE A 243 5.92 -11.74 -20.25
C ILE A 243 4.41 -11.50 -19.97
N TYR A 244 3.81 -10.49 -20.60
CA TYR A 244 2.44 -10.04 -20.37
C TYR A 244 1.62 -9.86 -21.68
N PRO A 245 1.52 -10.87 -22.56
CA PRO A 245 1.00 -10.71 -23.93
C PRO A 245 -0.45 -10.17 -24.00
N ASN A 246 -1.29 -10.53 -23.02
CA ASN A 246 -2.72 -10.17 -22.99
C ASN A 246 -3.06 -9.01 -22.02
N LEU A 247 -2.08 -8.22 -21.60
CA LEU A 247 -2.28 -7.22 -20.54
C LEU A 247 -3.04 -5.96 -21.02
N PRO A 248 -4.13 -5.55 -20.33
CA PRO A 248 -4.87 -4.32 -20.59
C PRO A 248 -3.96 -3.09 -20.59
N LYS A 249 -4.24 -2.12 -21.49
CA LYS A 249 -3.40 -0.93 -21.68
C LYS A 249 -3.14 -0.16 -20.37
N ALA A 250 -4.16 0.00 -19.51
CA ALA A 250 -4.07 0.71 -18.24
C ALA A 250 -3.07 0.12 -17.23
N LEU A 251 -2.74 -1.17 -17.34
CA LEU A 251 -1.82 -1.87 -16.45
C LEU A 251 -0.39 -1.97 -17.02
N ARG A 252 -0.16 -1.54 -18.27
CA ARG A 252 1.15 -1.69 -18.94
C ARG A 252 2.26 -0.88 -18.29
N PHE A 253 1.94 0.31 -17.78
CA PHE A 253 2.91 1.13 -17.04
C PHE A 253 3.37 0.42 -15.76
N GLY A 254 2.44 -0.06 -14.93
CA GLY A 254 2.77 -0.83 -13.73
C GLY A 254 3.54 -2.14 -14.02
N ALA A 255 3.28 -2.79 -15.16
CA ALA A 255 4.05 -3.96 -15.60
C ALA A 255 5.46 -3.60 -16.13
N GLN A 256 5.61 -2.47 -16.84
CA GLN A 256 6.92 -1.94 -17.23
C GLN A 256 7.76 -1.59 -16.00
N TRP A 257 7.16 -0.90 -15.02
CA TRP A 257 7.80 -0.57 -13.75
C TRP A 257 8.18 -1.84 -12.96
N ASN A 258 7.26 -2.81 -12.83
CA ASN A 258 7.54 -4.08 -12.16
C ASN A 258 8.72 -4.83 -12.78
N VAL A 259 8.80 -4.91 -14.11
CA VAL A 259 9.92 -5.57 -14.82
C VAL A 259 11.21 -4.76 -14.68
N LEU A 260 11.16 -3.43 -14.70
CA LEU A 260 12.32 -2.57 -14.47
C LEU A 260 12.94 -2.81 -13.07
N GLN A 261 12.13 -2.86 -12.01
CA GLN A 261 12.65 -3.06 -10.65
C GLN A 261 13.23 -4.48 -10.44
N HIS A 262 12.78 -5.48 -11.20
CA HIS A 262 13.45 -6.79 -11.27
C HIS A 262 14.76 -6.72 -12.05
N LEU A 263 14.82 -5.99 -13.17
CA LEU A 263 16.04 -5.85 -13.98
C LEU A 263 17.14 -5.09 -13.24
N ASP A 264 16.80 -4.02 -12.53
CA ASP A 264 17.78 -3.23 -11.77
C ASP A 264 18.27 -3.99 -10.52
N LYS A 265 17.41 -4.80 -9.87
CA LYS A 265 17.86 -5.81 -8.89
C LYS A 265 18.86 -6.78 -9.53
N LEU A 266 18.51 -7.43 -10.65
CA LEU A 266 19.38 -8.39 -11.33
C LEU A 266 20.70 -7.77 -11.83
N ALA A 267 20.71 -6.49 -12.20
CA ALA A 267 21.91 -5.76 -12.57
C ALA A 267 22.82 -5.51 -11.34
N SER A 268 22.25 -5.09 -10.20
CA SER A 268 23.00 -4.95 -8.94
C SER A 268 23.56 -6.28 -8.41
N GLU A 269 22.93 -7.40 -8.76
CA GLU A 269 23.40 -8.76 -8.47
C GLU A 269 24.42 -9.29 -9.50
N SER A 270 24.87 -8.46 -10.46
CA SER A 270 25.77 -8.85 -11.56
C SER A 270 25.28 -10.02 -12.41
N LYS A 271 23.95 -10.17 -12.58
CA LYS A 271 23.33 -11.19 -13.45
C LYS A 271 22.94 -10.65 -14.82
N VAL A 272 22.78 -9.33 -14.96
CA VAL A 272 22.27 -8.66 -16.16
C VAL A 272 23.09 -7.42 -16.49
N LEU A 273 23.51 -7.29 -17.75
CA LEU A 273 23.99 -6.03 -18.31
C LEU A 273 22.80 -5.16 -18.68
N LYS A 274 22.83 -3.90 -18.22
CA LYS A 274 22.01 -2.78 -18.67
C LYS A 274 22.89 -1.91 -19.57
N GLN A 275 22.47 -1.67 -20.81
CA GLN A 275 23.13 -0.77 -21.75
C GLN A 275 22.11 0.25 -22.26
N ASP A 276 22.39 1.52 -22.01
CA ASP A 276 21.65 2.62 -22.62
C ASP A 276 22.10 2.81 -24.08
N CYS A 277 21.13 2.99 -24.97
CA CYS A 277 21.35 3.28 -26.39
C CYS A 277 21.16 4.78 -26.68
N ASP A 278 21.66 5.25 -27.83
CA ASP A 278 21.65 6.67 -28.21
C ASP A 278 20.23 7.29 -28.24
N ASP A 279 19.20 6.49 -28.49
CA ASP A 279 17.77 6.88 -28.44
C ASP A 279 17.19 6.96 -27.00
N HIS A 280 18.04 6.93 -25.97
CA HIS A 280 17.69 6.83 -24.53
C HIS A 280 16.86 5.58 -24.15
N VAL A 281 16.77 4.57 -25.01
CA VAL A 281 16.13 3.30 -24.69
C VAL A 281 17.12 2.36 -24.00
N ALA A 282 16.92 2.11 -22.70
CA ALA A 282 17.69 1.11 -21.96
C ALA A 282 17.39 -0.31 -22.46
N THR A 283 18.45 -1.09 -22.69
CA THR A 283 18.38 -2.47 -23.18
C THR A 283 19.16 -3.43 -22.28
N TYR A 284 18.76 -4.70 -22.28
CA TYR A 284 19.15 -5.68 -21.27
C TYR A 284 19.67 -6.98 -21.90
N LYS A 285 20.66 -7.61 -21.25
CA LYS A 285 21.26 -8.89 -21.67
C LYS A 285 21.76 -9.69 -20.47
N LEU A 286 21.65 -11.01 -20.52
CA LEU A 286 22.16 -11.90 -19.47
C LEU A 286 23.70 -11.89 -19.42
N LEU A 287 24.28 -11.85 -18.23
CA LEU A 287 25.72 -12.10 -18.03
C LEU A 287 26.05 -13.60 -18.11
N LYS A 288 27.30 -13.92 -18.44
CA LYS A 288 27.84 -15.28 -18.56
C LYS A 288 28.98 -15.49 -17.57
#